data_AF-A0A6J4UC92-F1
#
_entry.id   AF-A0A6J4UC92-F1
#
_cell.length_a   1.000
_cell.length_b   1.000
_cell.length_c   1.000
_cell.angle_alpha   90.00
_cell.angle_beta   90.00
_cell.angle_gamma   90.00
#
_symmetry.space_group_name_H-M   'P 1'
#
loop_
_entity.id
_entity.type
_entity.pdbx_description
1 polymer ?
#
loop_
_entity_poly.entity_id
_entity_poly.type
_entity_poly.pdbx_seq_one_letter_code
_entity_poly.pdbx_strand_id
1 'polypeptide(L)'
;MTGAVREWDYHRETPGDDLAARLASLGAEGWELVSTLEGHLVFKRPATTLRERVTLDQRRSVFRHFGQPLPSDEPTDGIDQASSPGLDRDDPIAAEGILHPGVLHLLASTGHTDSFTICDAGFPVPIGPERIELAWVAGQPTVLAVLGPIMTQFGVDRVLIAAEAEAISPAFVADLRAMLGQTPVEVVSHLQLKRLGHEGRATIRTGDTTPYANLVVIAG
;
A
#
# COMPACT_ATOMS: atom_id res chain seq x y z
N MET A 1 9.22 5.17 -7.78
CA MET A 1 8.34 6.34 -7.72
C MET A 1 6.95 5.93 -8.21
N THR A 2 6.15 5.29 -7.36
CA THR A 2 4.70 5.16 -7.57
C THR A 2 4.07 6.45 -7.06
N GLY A 3 3.39 7.18 -7.94
CA GLY A 3 2.60 8.33 -7.54
C GLY A 3 1.49 7.86 -6.61
N ALA A 4 1.60 8.21 -5.33
CA ALA A 4 0.54 7.99 -4.36
C ALA A 4 -0.76 8.63 -4.87
N VAL A 5 -1.86 7.88 -4.87
CA VAL A 5 -3.19 8.43 -5.08
C VAL A 5 -3.39 9.45 -3.95
N ARG A 6 -3.39 10.74 -4.32
CA ARG A 6 -3.66 11.80 -3.35
C ARG A 6 -5.12 11.68 -2.94
N GLU A 7 -5.36 11.45 -1.65
CA GLU A 7 -6.69 11.67 -1.08
C GLU A 7 -7.10 13.12 -1.34
N TRP A 8 -8.39 13.38 -1.51
CA TRP A 8 -8.91 14.70 -1.84
C TRP A 8 -9.86 15.16 -0.73
N ASP A 9 -9.61 16.35 -0.19
CA ASP A 9 -10.60 17.06 0.61
C ASP A 9 -11.61 17.70 -0.34
N TYR A 10 -12.89 17.69 0.03
CA TYR A 10 -13.96 18.36 -0.72
C TYR A 10 -14.61 19.44 0.13
N HIS A 11 -14.86 20.60 -0.48
CA HIS A 11 -15.54 21.72 0.17
C HIS A 11 -16.74 22.16 -0.68
N ARG A 12 -17.90 22.38 -0.05
CA ARG A 12 -19.10 22.88 -0.73
C ARG A 12 -19.42 24.28 -0.21
N GLU A 13 -19.59 25.22 -1.12
CA GLU A 13 -19.91 26.62 -0.83
C GLU A 13 -21.21 27.01 -1.52
N THR A 14 -22.09 27.75 -0.82
CA THR A 14 -23.25 28.40 -1.44
C THR A 14 -22.86 29.84 -1.80
N PRO A 15 -23.02 30.29 -3.05
CA PRO A 15 -22.70 31.66 -3.44
C PRO A 15 -23.46 32.69 -2.61
N GLY A 16 -22.73 33.60 -1.97
CA GLY A 16 -23.27 34.78 -1.27
C GLY A 16 -22.90 36.09 -1.97
N ASP A 17 -23.21 37.22 -1.33
CA ASP A 17 -23.03 38.56 -1.91
C ASP A 17 -21.57 38.93 -2.23
N ASP A 18 -20.59 38.32 -1.55
CA ASP A 18 -19.15 38.53 -1.78
C ASP A 18 -18.46 37.28 -2.36
N LEU A 19 -19.05 36.74 -3.42
CA LEU A 19 -18.52 35.55 -4.09
C LEU A 19 -17.09 35.75 -4.61
N ALA A 20 -16.74 36.95 -5.06
CA ALA A 20 -15.44 37.24 -5.66
C ALA A 20 -14.29 37.13 -4.64
N ALA A 21 -14.43 37.76 -3.46
CA ALA A 21 -13.41 37.64 -2.42
C ALA A 21 -13.32 36.20 -1.90
N ARG A 22 -14.46 35.51 -1.81
CA ARG A 22 -14.50 34.12 -1.35
C ARG A 22 -13.77 33.18 -2.30
N LEU A 23 -13.96 33.32 -3.61
CA LEU A 23 -13.23 32.54 -4.62
C LEU A 23 -11.72 32.80 -4.58
N ALA A 24 -11.30 34.05 -4.37
CA ALA A 24 -9.90 34.41 -4.24
C ALA A 24 -9.25 33.75 -3.00
N SER A 25 -9.93 33.76 -1.85
CA SER A 25 -9.47 33.09 -0.63
C SER A 25 -9.32 31.58 -0.84
N LEU A 26 -10.33 30.93 -1.40
CA LEU A 26 -10.32 29.49 -1.65
C LEU A 26 -9.17 29.08 -2.59
N GLY A 27 -8.90 29.87 -3.64
CA GLY A 27 -7.74 29.65 -4.51
C GLY A 27 -6.40 29.79 -3.78
N ALA A 28 -6.25 30.80 -2.91
CA ALA A 28 -5.03 30.99 -2.11
C ALA A 28 -4.81 29.85 -1.10
N GLU A 29 -5.88 29.25 -0.59
CA GLU A 29 -5.87 28.07 0.29
C GLU A 29 -5.67 26.74 -0.46
N GLY A 30 -5.47 26.79 -1.78
CA GLY A 30 -5.17 25.64 -2.63
C GLY A 30 -6.38 24.83 -3.07
N TRP A 31 -7.60 25.38 -2.97
CA TRP A 31 -8.82 24.74 -3.46
C TRP A 31 -9.04 24.96 -4.96
N GLU A 32 -9.40 23.88 -5.66
CA GLU A 32 -9.75 23.88 -7.08
C GLU A 32 -11.27 23.70 -7.24
N LEU A 33 -11.94 24.60 -7.95
CA LEU A 33 -13.37 24.48 -8.28
C LEU A 33 -13.58 23.31 -9.27
N VAL A 34 -14.50 22.40 -8.93
CA VAL A 34 -14.76 21.19 -9.73
C VAL A 34 -16.21 21.02 -10.19
N SER A 35 -17.17 21.70 -9.55
CA SER A 35 -18.58 21.66 -9.99
C SER A 35 -19.38 22.86 -9.49
N THR A 36 -20.48 23.18 -10.17
CA THR A 36 -21.43 24.25 -9.82
C THR A 36 -22.88 23.73 -9.77
N LEU A 37 -23.08 22.53 -9.21
CA LEU A 37 -24.36 21.80 -9.25
C LEU A 37 -25.38 22.36 -8.23
N GLU A 38 -26.65 22.45 -8.62
CA GLU A 38 -27.79 22.80 -7.74
C GLU A 38 -27.61 24.13 -6.96
N GLY A 39 -26.95 25.12 -7.56
CA GLY A 39 -26.71 26.41 -6.91
C GLY A 39 -25.58 26.40 -5.88
N HIS A 40 -24.79 25.32 -5.81
CA HIS A 40 -23.62 25.22 -4.96
C HIS A 40 -22.34 25.10 -5.80
N LEU A 41 -21.25 25.64 -5.28
CA LEU A 41 -19.89 25.45 -5.79
C LEU A 41 -19.23 24.32 -5.00
N VAL A 42 -18.59 23.38 -5.70
CA VAL A 42 -17.88 22.26 -5.10
C VAL A 42 -16.41 22.37 -5.48
N PHE A 43 -15.55 22.34 -4.48
CA PHE A 43 -14.11 22.43 -4.61
C PHE A 43 -13.44 21.14 -4.14
N LYS A 44 -12.23 20.88 -4.64
CA LYS A 44 -11.34 19.84 -4.12
C LYS A 44 -9.94 20.40 -3.86
N ARG A 45 -9.19 19.79 -2.96
CA ARG A 45 -7.73 19.95 -2.87
C ARG A 45 -7.07 18.66 -2.39
N PRO A 46 -5.79 18.42 -2.65
CA PRO A 46 -5.09 17.28 -2.07
C PRO A 46 -5.18 17.31 -0.54
N ALA A 47 -5.67 16.25 0.07
CA ALA A 47 -5.66 16.08 1.51
C ALA A 47 -4.21 16.03 1.98
N THR A 48 -3.86 16.92 2.90
CA THR A 48 -2.50 16.95 3.46
C THR A 48 -2.29 15.68 4.28
N THR A 49 -1.38 14.82 3.82
CA THR A 49 -1.06 13.56 4.50
C THR A 49 -0.47 13.84 5.89
N LEU A 50 -0.57 12.88 6.82
CA LEU A 50 0.08 13.00 8.14
C LEU A 50 1.59 13.29 8.04
N ARG A 51 2.25 12.84 6.96
CA ARG A 51 3.67 13.11 6.67
C ARG A 51 3.94 14.54 6.17
N GLU A 52 2.95 15.20 5.57
CA GLU A 52 3.04 16.57 5.06
C GLU A 52 2.60 17.61 6.10
N ARG A 53 1.98 17.18 7.21
CA ARG A 53 1.66 18.06 8.35
C ARG A 53 2.88 18.17 9.25
N VAL A 54 3.27 19.41 9.58
CA VAL A 54 4.24 19.64 10.65
C VAL A 54 3.55 19.32 11.98
N THR A 55 3.93 18.20 12.58
CA THR A 55 3.36 17.74 13.86
C THR A 55 3.61 18.75 14.97
N LEU A 56 2.84 18.68 16.05
CA LEU A 56 3.04 19.56 17.22
C LEU A 56 4.48 19.45 17.75
N ASP A 57 5.00 18.22 17.83
CA ASP A 57 6.36 17.96 18.27
C ASP A 57 7.42 18.50 17.29
N GLN A 58 7.16 18.44 15.98
CA GLN A 58 8.04 19.05 14.98
C GLN A 58 8.05 20.57 15.07
N ARG A 59 6.88 21.21 15.28
CA ARG A 59 6.79 22.65 15.51
C ARG A 59 7.57 23.04 16.76
N ARG A 60 7.32 22.36 17.88
CA ARG A 60 8.04 22.54 19.15
C ARG A 60 9.55 22.38 19.02
N SER A 61 10.00 21.41 18.25
CA SER A 61 11.42 21.20 17.95
C SER A 61 12.03 22.37 17.16
N VAL A 62 11.33 22.86 16.13
CA VAL A 62 11.76 24.02 15.34
C VAL A 62 11.84 25.28 16.21
N PHE A 63 10.79 25.59 16.97
CA PHE A 63 10.78 26.75 17.87
C PHE A 63 11.93 26.69 18.90
N ARG A 64 12.15 25.53 19.52
CA ARG A 64 13.28 25.30 20.45
C ARG A 64 14.64 25.50 19.78
N HIS A 65 14.83 24.91 18.60
CA HIS A 65 16.11 24.97 17.88
C HIS A 65 16.48 26.40 17.47
N PHE A 66 15.49 27.20 17.07
CA PHE A 66 15.69 28.60 16.69
C PHE A 66 15.49 29.59 17.85
N GLY A 67 15.35 29.11 19.10
CA GLY A 67 15.22 29.95 20.28
C GLY A 67 13.95 30.83 20.29
N GLN A 68 12.93 30.45 19.53
CA GLN A 68 11.68 31.18 19.44
C GLN A 68 10.64 30.60 20.42
N PRO A 69 9.81 31.43 21.06
CA PRO A 69 8.75 30.96 21.95
C PRO A 69 7.65 30.28 21.13
N LEU A 70 6.99 29.30 21.75
CA LEU A 70 5.79 28.67 21.19
C LEU A 70 4.63 29.69 21.14
N PRO A 71 3.80 29.68 20.07
CA PRO A 71 2.57 30.48 20.03
C PRO A 71 1.64 30.17 21.20
N SER A 72 0.99 31.18 21.75
CA SER A 72 0.09 31.09 22.93
C SER A 72 -1.15 30.21 22.72
N ASP A 73 -1.49 29.99 21.47
CA ASP A 73 -2.66 29.32 20.94
C ASP A 73 -2.36 27.87 20.50
N GLU A 74 -1.14 27.37 20.73
CA GLU A 74 -0.88 25.94 20.61
C GLU A 74 -1.63 25.14 21.69
N PRO A 75 -2.32 24.04 21.32
CA PRO A 75 -3.01 23.20 22.29
C PRO A 75 -2.01 22.62 23.30
N THR A 76 -2.24 22.91 24.58
CA THR A 76 -1.58 22.22 25.69
C THR A 76 -2.34 20.93 25.94
N ASP A 77 -1.84 19.82 25.40
CA ASP A 77 -2.41 18.52 25.71
C ASP A 77 -2.29 18.28 27.22
N GLY A 78 -3.44 18.26 27.91
CA GLY A 78 -3.59 17.85 29.31
C GLY A 78 -3.41 16.33 29.48
N ILE A 79 -2.42 15.77 28.78
CA ILE A 79 -1.99 14.39 28.91
C ILE A 79 -0.74 14.42 29.79
N ASP A 80 -0.84 13.66 30.86
CA ASP A 80 0.19 13.43 31.87
C ASP A 80 1.58 13.17 31.25
N GLN A 81 2.65 13.54 31.96
CA GLN A 81 4.04 13.46 31.52
C GLN A 81 4.57 12.02 31.35
N ALA A 82 3.94 11.22 30.48
CA ALA A 82 4.61 10.08 29.86
C ALA A 82 5.32 10.62 28.62
N SER A 83 6.62 10.84 28.76
CA SER A 83 7.58 11.14 27.70
C SER A 83 7.07 10.74 26.31
N SER A 84 6.76 11.71 25.44
CA SER A 84 6.75 11.45 23.99
C SER A 84 8.10 10.81 23.68
N PRO A 85 8.17 9.58 23.15
CA PRO A 85 9.45 9.06 22.69
C PRO A 85 9.89 10.05 21.63
N GLY A 86 11.04 10.68 21.84
CA GLY A 86 11.65 11.47 20.79
C GLY A 86 11.66 10.60 19.53
N LEU A 87 11.28 11.15 18.38
CA LEU A 87 11.63 10.54 17.11
C LEU A 87 13.15 10.64 16.99
N ASP A 88 13.83 9.72 17.67
CA ASP A 88 15.24 9.50 17.52
C ASP A 88 15.42 9.10 16.06
N ARG A 89 16.14 9.91 15.28
CA ARG A 89 16.44 9.56 13.88
C ARG A 89 17.36 8.34 13.77
N ASP A 90 17.84 7.87 14.93
CA ASP A 90 18.62 6.67 15.12
C ASP A 90 17.74 5.43 15.40
N ASP A 91 16.42 5.60 15.64
CA ASP A 91 15.50 4.47 15.75
C ASP A 91 15.16 3.94 14.34
N PRO A 92 15.44 2.65 14.05
CA PRO A 92 15.06 2.07 12.79
C PRO A 92 13.54 2.20 12.61
N ILE A 93 13.10 2.55 11.40
CA ILE A 93 11.68 2.51 11.06
C ILE A 93 11.20 1.09 11.36
N ALA A 94 10.44 0.93 12.44
CA ALA A 94 9.73 -0.30 12.77
C ALA A 94 8.53 -0.43 11.83
N ALA A 95 8.82 -0.55 10.53
CA ALA A 95 7.85 -0.86 9.53
C ALA A 95 7.70 -2.37 9.50
N GLU A 96 6.64 -2.85 10.14
CA GLU A 96 6.20 -4.24 10.01
C GLU A 96 5.43 -4.40 8.68
N GLY A 97 5.77 -5.42 7.90
CA GLY A 97 5.07 -5.77 6.66
C GLY A 97 5.70 -5.24 5.36
N ILE A 98 4.91 -5.21 4.28
CA ILE A 98 5.36 -4.78 2.96
C ILE A 98 5.54 -3.27 2.90
N LEU A 99 6.70 -2.83 2.40
CA LEU A 99 6.98 -1.42 2.11
C LEU A 99 7.04 -1.10 0.62
N HIS A 100 7.10 -2.13 -0.23
CA HIS A 100 7.24 -1.94 -1.67
C HIS A 100 5.98 -1.26 -2.20
N PRO A 101 6.06 -0.04 -2.75
CA PRO A 101 4.88 0.78 -2.93
C PRO A 101 4.00 0.31 -4.10
N GLY A 102 4.57 -0.42 -5.07
CA GLY A 102 3.79 -1.14 -6.09
C GLY A 102 3.03 -2.33 -5.52
N VAL A 103 3.60 -3.03 -4.53
CA VAL A 103 2.88 -4.13 -3.87
C VAL A 103 1.79 -3.55 -2.99
N LEU A 104 2.06 -2.49 -2.22
CA LEU A 104 1.05 -1.79 -1.43
C LEU A 104 -0.10 -1.28 -2.30
N HIS A 105 0.19 -0.71 -3.48
CA HIS A 105 -0.85 -0.29 -4.43
C HIS A 105 -1.69 -1.47 -4.93
N LEU A 106 -1.05 -2.59 -5.28
CA LEU A 106 -1.74 -3.81 -5.65
C LEU A 106 -2.68 -4.28 -4.53
N LEU A 107 -2.18 -4.44 -3.31
CA LEU A 107 -2.97 -4.92 -2.17
C LEU A 107 -4.16 -4.00 -1.89
N ALA A 108 -3.94 -2.67 -1.89
CA ALA A 108 -5.00 -1.68 -1.64
C ALA A 108 -6.06 -1.59 -2.76
N SER A 109 -5.74 -2.04 -3.97
CA SER A 109 -6.62 -1.98 -5.13
C SER A 109 -7.18 -3.34 -5.57
N THR A 110 -6.87 -4.41 -4.84
CA THR A 110 -7.40 -5.76 -5.06
C THR A 110 -8.71 -5.91 -4.29
N GLY A 111 -9.81 -6.12 -5.00
CA GLY A 111 -11.12 -6.38 -4.41
C GLY A 111 -11.38 -7.85 -4.13
N HIS A 112 -12.48 -8.16 -3.45
CA HIS A 112 -12.90 -9.54 -3.21
C HIS A 112 -13.01 -10.33 -4.53
N THR A 113 -12.55 -11.59 -4.54
CA THR A 113 -12.44 -12.47 -5.73
C THR A 113 -11.40 -12.09 -6.78
N ASP A 114 -10.79 -10.90 -6.70
CA ASP A 114 -9.65 -10.59 -7.55
C ASP A 114 -8.48 -11.52 -7.22
N SER A 115 -7.55 -11.63 -8.17
CA SER A 115 -6.36 -12.44 -7.99
C SER A 115 -5.10 -11.72 -8.43
N PHE A 116 -3.98 -12.13 -7.87
CA PHE A 116 -2.66 -11.74 -8.34
C PHE A 116 -1.68 -12.89 -8.19
N THR A 117 -0.58 -12.85 -8.94
CA THR A 117 0.42 -13.91 -8.95
C THR A 117 1.64 -13.51 -8.15
N ILE A 118 2.21 -14.43 -7.38
CA ILE A 118 3.58 -14.35 -6.85
C ILE A 118 4.36 -15.51 -7.47
N CYS A 119 5.43 -15.21 -8.20
CA CYS A 119 6.11 -16.22 -9.02
C CYS A 119 7.63 -16.27 -8.82
N ASP A 120 8.18 -17.44 -9.17
CA ASP A 120 9.61 -17.68 -9.26
C ASP A 120 10.26 -16.90 -10.41
N ALA A 121 11.59 -16.90 -10.46
CA ALA A 121 12.36 -16.18 -11.46
C ALA A 121 12.17 -16.74 -12.88
N GLY A 122 11.69 -17.98 -13.05
CA GLY A 122 11.51 -18.64 -14.34
C GLY A 122 10.11 -18.48 -14.95
N PHE A 123 9.13 -17.99 -14.18
CA PHE A 123 7.75 -17.90 -14.64
C PHE A 123 7.57 -16.91 -15.80
N PRO A 124 6.92 -17.32 -16.91
CA PRO A 124 6.68 -16.41 -18.03
C PRO A 124 5.61 -15.38 -17.65
N VAL A 125 6.00 -14.11 -17.58
CA VAL A 125 5.08 -12.98 -17.35
C VAL A 125 4.72 -12.36 -18.71
N PRO A 126 3.46 -12.43 -19.16
CA PRO A 126 3.05 -11.93 -20.46
C PRO A 126 2.87 -10.41 -20.42
N ILE A 127 2.67 -9.82 -21.59
CA ILE A 127 2.20 -8.43 -21.71
C ILE A 127 0.71 -8.42 -21.36
N GLY A 128 0.33 -7.76 -20.26
CA GLY A 128 -1.06 -7.70 -19.80
C GLY A 128 -1.17 -7.22 -18.36
N PRO A 129 -1.03 -8.13 -17.36
CA PRO A 129 -1.10 -7.76 -15.95
C PRO A 129 0.04 -6.81 -15.56
N GLU A 130 -0.18 -5.99 -14.53
CA GLU A 130 0.89 -5.17 -13.96
C GLU A 130 2.04 -6.07 -13.49
N ARG A 131 3.26 -5.80 -13.96
CA ARG A 131 4.44 -6.55 -13.54
C ARG A 131 5.18 -5.79 -12.44
N ILE A 132 5.25 -6.40 -11.26
CA ILE A 132 6.02 -5.90 -10.12
C ILE A 132 7.27 -6.78 -9.99
N GLU A 133 8.43 -6.24 -10.38
CA GLU A 133 9.70 -6.96 -10.32
C GLU A 133 10.38 -6.72 -8.97
N LEU A 134 10.55 -7.78 -8.19
CA LEU A 134 11.29 -7.77 -6.92
C LEU A 134 12.60 -8.57 -7.02
N ALA A 135 12.83 -9.31 -8.12
CA ALA A 135 14.06 -10.08 -8.31
C ALA A 135 15.25 -9.14 -8.54
N TRP A 136 16.26 -9.24 -7.66
CA TRP A 136 17.51 -8.49 -7.78
C TRP A 136 18.72 -9.44 -7.80
N VAL A 137 18.65 -10.56 -7.08
CA VAL A 137 19.64 -11.64 -7.10
C VAL A 137 18.90 -12.99 -7.03
N ALA A 138 19.48 -14.04 -7.61
CA ALA A 138 18.95 -15.39 -7.51
C ALA A 138 18.74 -15.82 -6.05
N GLY A 139 17.57 -16.36 -5.75
CA GLY A 139 17.10 -16.73 -4.42
C GLY A 139 16.55 -15.58 -3.58
N GLN A 140 16.54 -14.33 -4.08
CA GLN A 140 16.19 -13.16 -3.25
C GLN A 140 15.31 -12.11 -3.97
N PRO A 141 14.15 -11.74 -3.37
CA PRO A 141 13.45 -12.46 -2.29
C PRO A 141 12.88 -13.81 -2.79
N THR A 142 12.57 -14.72 -1.87
CA THR A 142 11.82 -15.95 -2.19
C THR A 142 10.32 -15.67 -2.27
N VAL A 143 9.54 -16.57 -2.86
CA VAL A 143 8.08 -16.44 -2.93
C VAL A 143 7.46 -16.39 -1.54
N LEU A 144 7.91 -17.26 -0.62
CA LEU A 144 7.41 -17.28 0.75
C LEU A 144 7.83 -16.03 1.55
N ALA A 145 9.03 -15.49 1.29
CA ALA A 145 9.47 -14.24 1.91
C ALA A 145 8.63 -13.02 1.48
N VAL A 146 8.01 -13.08 0.29
CA VAL A 146 7.06 -12.07 -0.18
C VAL A 146 5.65 -12.35 0.33
N LEU A 147 5.20 -13.61 0.31
CA LEU A 147 3.85 -14.00 0.75
C LEU A 147 3.62 -13.71 2.24
N GLY A 148 4.58 -14.04 3.11
CA GLY A 148 4.41 -13.90 4.56
C GLY A 148 4.00 -12.47 4.99
N PRO A 149 4.77 -11.43 4.64
CA PRO A 149 4.41 -10.05 4.93
C PRO A 149 3.13 -9.57 4.22
N ILE A 150 2.77 -10.12 3.06
CA ILE A 150 1.49 -9.82 2.41
C ILE A 150 0.34 -10.32 3.28
N MET A 151 0.43 -11.54 3.81
CA MET A 151 -0.62 -12.14 4.64
C MET A 151 -0.86 -11.41 5.96
N THR A 152 0.08 -10.60 6.45
CA THR A 152 -0.14 -9.77 7.65
C THR A 152 -0.96 -8.51 7.36
N GLN A 153 -1.14 -8.15 6.09
CA GLN A 153 -1.77 -6.90 5.65
C GLN A 153 -2.92 -7.12 4.65
N PHE A 154 -3.16 -8.35 4.20
CA PHE A 154 -4.08 -8.68 3.12
C PHE A 154 -4.87 -9.96 3.41
N GLY A 155 -6.19 -9.90 3.19
CA GLY A 155 -7.08 -11.05 3.33
C GLY A 155 -6.92 -12.03 2.17
N VAL A 156 -6.45 -13.24 2.45
CA VAL A 156 -6.31 -14.31 1.45
C VAL A 156 -7.42 -15.32 1.64
N ASP A 157 -8.28 -15.46 0.63
CA ASP A 157 -9.32 -16.50 0.59
C ASP A 157 -8.69 -17.86 0.36
N ARG A 158 -7.90 -18.00 -0.71
CA ARG A 158 -7.19 -19.24 -1.07
C ARG A 158 -6.00 -18.98 -1.97
N VAL A 159 -5.12 -19.97 -2.05
CA VAL A 159 -3.94 -19.96 -2.92
C VAL A 159 -3.99 -21.14 -3.87
N LEU A 160 -3.69 -20.91 -5.15
CA LEU A 160 -3.60 -21.97 -6.15
C LEU A 160 -2.14 -22.25 -6.50
N ILE A 161 -1.80 -23.53 -6.63
CA ILE A 161 -0.48 -24.02 -7.05
C ILE A 161 -0.60 -25.01 -8.22
N ALA A 162 0.48 -25.17 -8.98
CA ALA A 162 0.56 -26.22 -9.99
C ALA A 162 0.75 -27.59 -9.32
N ALA A 163 0.12 -28.65 -9.86
CA ALA A 163 0.32 -30.04 -9.41
C ALA A 163 1.79 -30.46 -9.41
N GLU A 164 2.58 -29.96 -10.36
CA GLU A 164 4.02 -30.16 -10.44
C GLU A 164 4.78 -29.66 -9.21
N ALA A 165 4.27 -28.63 -8.51
CA ALA A 165 4.89 -28.14 -7.29
C ALA A 165 4.86 -29.21 -6.17
N GLU A 166 3.79 -30.00 -6.08
CA GLU A 166 3.70 -31.09 -5.09
C GLU A 166 4.70 -32.22 -5.39
N ALA A 167 4.93 -32.50 -6.68
CA ALA A 167 5.81 -33.59 -7.09
C ALA A 167 7.30 -33.18 -7.07
N ILE A 168 7.62 -31.95 -7.48
CA ILE A 168 8.99 -31.51 -7.75
C ILE A 168 9.55 -30.69 -6.58
N SER A 169 8.69 -29.93 -5.88
CA SER A 169 9.09 -29.03 -4.79
C SER A 169 8.27 -29.28 -3.52
N PRO A 170 8.20 -30.51 -3.01
CA PRO A 170 7.35 -30.85 -1.86
C PRO A 170 7.70 -30.08 -0.58
N ALA A 171 8.98 -29.72 -0.39
CA ALA A 171 9.41 -28.90 0.74
C ALA A 171 8.79 -27.49 0.70
N PHE A 172 8.81 -26.84 -0.48
CA PHE A 172 8.15 -25.54 -0.67
C PHE A 172 6.65 -25.63 -0.41
N VAL A 173 5.99 -26.70 -0.87
CA VAL A 173 4.54 -26.88 -0.62
C VAL A 173 4.25 -27.12 0.86
N ALA A 174 5.12 -27.85 1.57
CA ALA A 174 4.99 -28.04 3.01
C ALA A 174 5.13 -26.71 3.78
N ASP A 175 6.14 -25.91 3.44
CA ASP A 175 6.37 -24.59 4.06
C ASP A 175 5.22 -23.62 3.74
N LEU A 176 4.73 -23.63 2.50
CA LEU A 176 3.56 -22.85 2.07
C LEU A 176 2.32 -23.22 2.89
N ARG A 177 2.02 -24.51 3.04
CA ARG A 177 0.87 -24.99 3.84
C ARG A 177 1.02 -24.64 5.31
N ALA A 178 2.23 -24.74 5.85
CA ALA A 178 2.51 -24.34 7.23
C ALA A 178 2.28 -22.84 7.44
N MET A 179 2.69 -22.00 6.47
CA MET A 179 2.46 -20.55 6.49
C MET A 179 0.98 -20.19 6.37
N LEU A 180 0.23 -20.87 5.49
CA LEU A 180 -1.19 -20.61 5.23
C LEU A 180 -2.13 -21.11 6.34
N GLY A 181 -1.71 -22.09 7.13
CA GLY A 181 -2.51 -22.61 8.23
C GLY A 181 -3.84 -23.19 7.73
N GLN A 182 -4.94 -22.47 7.97
CA GLN A 182 -6.29 -22.88 7.54
C GLN A 182 -6.70 -22.34 6.17
N THR A 183 -5.94 -21.40 5.60
CA THR A 183 -6.22 -20.86 4.26
C THR A 183 -6.04 -21.97 3.22
N PRO A 184 -7.07 -22.29 2.40
CA PRO A 184 -7.01 -23.37 1.42
C PRO A 184 -5.88 -23.21 0.40
N VAL A 185 -5.26 -24.35 0.08
CA VAL A 185 -4.34 -24.51 -1.05
C VAL A 185 -4.99 -25.43 -2.09
N GLU A 186 -5.36 -24.87 -3.23
CA GLU A 186 -5.94 -25.61 -4.34
C GLU A 186 -4.88 -25.99 -5.36
N VAL A 187 -4.95 -27.24 -5.85
CA VAL A 187 -4.02 -27.76 -6.84
C VAL A 187 -4.69 -27.72 -8.21
N VAL A 188 -4.03 -27.07 -9.17
CA VAL A 188 -4.46 -26.97 -10.56
C VAL A 188 -3.37 -27.45 -11.51
N SER A 189 -3.70 -27.66 -12.79
CA SER A 189 -2.65 -27.93 -13.79
C SER A 189 -1.76 -26.71 -13.99
N HIS A 190 -0.47 -26.91 -14.31
CA HIS A 190 0.44 -25.80 -14.62
C HIS A 190 -0.07 -24.90 -15.76
N LEU A 191 -0.75 -25.47 -16.76
CA LEU A 191 -1.36 -24.69 -17.83
C LEU A 191 -2.49 -23.78 -17.30
N GLN A 192 -3.32 -24.31 -16.40
CA GLN A 192 -4.38 -23.52 -15.78
C GLN A 192 -3.80 -22.43 -14.88
N LEU A 193 -2.77 -22.75 -14.10
CA LEU A 193 -2.07 -21.76 -13.26
C LEU A 193 -1.53 -20.60 -14.11
N LYS A 194 -0.90 -20.89 -15.25
CA LYS A 194 -0.43 -19.86 -16.20
C LYS A 194 -1.56 -18.97 -16.70
N ARG A 195 -2.68 -19.55 -17.11
CA ARG A 195 -3.86 -18.81 -17.58
C ARG A 195 -4.39 -17.87 -16.50
N LEU A 196 -4.64 -18.39 -15.30
CA LEU A 196 -5.12 -17.59 -14.17
C LEU A 196 -4.12 -16.49 -13.80
N GLY A 197 -2.82 -16.80 -13.82
CA GLY A 197 -1.80 -15.80 -13.53
C GLY A 197 -1.70 -14.69 -14.57
N HIS A 198 -2.18 -14.91 -15.78
CA HIS A 198 -2.28 -13.88 -16.83
C HIS A 198 -3.55 -13.03 -16.73
N GLU A 199 -4.60 -13.54 -16.09
CA GLU A 199 -5.89 -12.88 -15.91
C GLU A 199 -5.95 -12.04 -14.63
N GLY A 200 -5.03 -12.28 -13.70
CA GLY A 200 -4.94 -11.54 -12.44
C GLY A 200 -4.59 -10.05 -12.60
N ARG A 201 -4.80 -9.30 -11.54
CA ARG A 201 -4.50 -7.86 -11.40
C ARG A 201 -3.03 -7.54 -11.69
N ALA A 202 -2.14 -8.38 -11.17
CA ALA A 202 -0.70 -8.19 -11.27
C ALA A 202 0.07 -9.51 -11.14
N THR A 203 1.34 -9.48 -11.51
CA THR A 203 2.32 -10.53 -11.23
C THR A 203 3.51 -9.92 -10.48
N ILE A 204 3.73 -10.37 -9.25
CA ILE A 204 4.92 -10.10 -8.45
C ILE A 204 5.96 -11.17 -8.78
N ARG A 205 7.01 -10.78 -9.52
CA ARG A 205 8.12 -11.67 -9.85
C ARG A 205 9.20 -11.56 -8.78
N THR A 206 9.62 -12.70 -8.26
CA THR A 206 10.61 -12.81 -7.19
C THR A 206 11.93 -13.37 -7.70
N GLY A 207 12.96 -13.33 -6.86
CA GLY A 207 14.24 -13.97 -7.16
C GLY A 207 14.24 -15.49 -6.93
N ASP A 208 13.13 -16.08 -6.47
CA ASP A 208 13.06 -17.50 -6.10
C ASP A 208 13.50 -18.40 -7.26
N THR A 209 14.37 -19.36 -6.96
CA THR A 209 14.89 -20.33 -7.91
C THR A 209 14.30 -21.72 -7.71
N THR A 210 13.38 -21.87 -6.76
CA THR A 210 12.69 -23.13 -6.49
C THR A 210 11.77 -23.46 -7.67
N PRO A 211 11.91 -24.63 -8.31
CA PRO A 211 11.04 -25.00 -9.43
C PRO A 211 9.56 -24.97 -9.02
N TYR A 212 8.71 -24.39 -9.87
CA TYR A 212 7.26 -24.35 -9.64
C TYR A 212 6.83 -23.60 -8.37
N ALA A 213 7.68 -22.74 -7.80
CA ALA A 213 7.27 -21.81 -6.75
C ALA A 213 6.45 -20.67 -7.36
N ASN A 214 5.21 -20.98 -7.73
CA ASN A 214 4.29 -20.03 -8.35
C ASN A 214 2.92 -20.15 -7.70
N LEU A 215 2.40 -19.03 -7.24
CA LEU A 215 1.17 -18.93 -6.50
C LEU A 215 0.23 -17.98 -7.23
N VAL A 216 -1.02 -18.38 -7.42
CA VAL A 216 -2.11 -17.42 -7.66
C VAL A 216 -2.83 -17.21 -6.33
N VAL A 217 -2.79 -15.98 -5.82
CA VAL A 217 -3.44 -15.58 -4.58
C VAL A 217 -4.82 -15.03 -4.91
N ILE A 218 -5.86 -15.58 -4.30
CA ILE A 218 -7.23 -15.06 -4.42
C ILE A 218 -7.57 -14.23 -3.18
N ALA A 219 -8.09 -13.03 -3.41
CA ALA A 219 -8.49 -12.09 -2.38
C ALA A 219 -9.77 -12.52 -1.67
N GLY A 220 -9.75 -12.47 -0.34
CA GLY A 220 -10.88 -12.74 0.56
C GLY A 220 -11.48 -11.49 1.18
#